data_AF-A0A9C8Q3U1-F1
#
_entry.id   AF-A0A9C8Q3U1-F1
#
_cell.length_a   1.000
_cell.length_b   1.000
_cell.length_c   1.000
_cell.angle_alpha   90.00
_cell.angle_beta   90.00
_cell.angle_gamma   90.00
#
_symmetry.space_group_name_H-M   'P 1'
#
loop_
_entity.id
_entity.type
_entity.pdbx_description
1 polymer ?
#
loop_
_entity_poly.entity_id
_entity_poly.type
_entity_poly.pdbx_seq_one_letter_code
_entity_poly.pdbx_strand_id
1 'polypeptide(L)'
;MQQKLELPGIERIRIRFLQMLCDRQFAIAEHALAAWESDSVDVIHSNLISARTLFHQIAGTAGSLGFEKLGDEARNSEIAIDKHLESAQAQVASCPSELIFGMDDFLKISQALIEENSELINA
;
A
#
# COMPACT_ATOMS: atom_id res chain seq x y z
N MET A 1 -27.53 -18.72 -18.03
CA MET A 1 -26.08 -18.55 -18.26
C MET A 1 -25.79 -17.08 -18.51
N GLN A 2 -25.42 -16.31 -17.49
CA GLN A 2 -24.87 -14.97 -17.69
C GLN A 2 -23.41 -15.13 -18.12
N GLN A 3 -23.13 -14.85 -19.40
CA GLN A 3 -21.77 -14.54 -19.82
C GLN A 3 -21.36 -13.27 -19.09
N LYS A 4 -20.44 -13.38 -18.13
CA LYS A 4 -19.65 -12.23 -17.69
C LYS A 4 -18.98 -11.70 -18.95
N LEU A 5 -19.38 -10.51 -19.38
CA LEU A 5 -18.67 -9.73 -20.37
C LEU A 5 -17.26 -9.49 -19.82
N GLU A 6 -16.31 -10.35 -20.17
CA GLU A 6 -14.89 -10.09 -19.99
C GLU A 6 -14.53 -8.99 -21.00
N LEU A 7 -14.72 -7.74 -20.58
CA LEU A 7 -14.33 -6.58 -21.36
C LEU A 7 -12.79 -6.59 -21.44
N PRO A 8 -12.16 -6.79 -22.61
CA PRO A 8 -10.70 -6.97 -22.73
C PRO A 8 -9.88 -5.81 -22.15
N GLY A 9 -10.50 -4.64 -21.96
CA GLY A 9 -9.86 -3.48 -21.35
C GLY A 9 -9.62 -3.60 -19.85
N ILE A 10 -10.52 -4.25 -19.09
CA ILE A 10 -10.40 -4.28 -17.62
C ILE A 10 -9.23 -5.16 -17.18
N GLU A 11 -9.03 -6.29 -17.86
CA GLU A 11 -7.96 -7.23 -17.55
C GLU A 11 -6.59 -6.62 -17.79
N ARG A 12 -6.42 -5.86 -18.88
CA ARG A 12 -5.19 -5.09 -19.13
C ARG A 12 -4.93 -4.04 -18.04
N ILE A 13 -5.98 -3.39 -17.52
CA ILE A 13 -5.84 -2.43 -16.42
C ILE A 13 -5.46 -3.15 -15.12
N ARG A 14 -6.04 -4.32 -14.84
CA ARG A 14 -5.68 -5.17 -13.69
C ARG A 14 -4.21 -5.59 -13.74
N ILE A 15 -3.72 -6.05 -14.88
CA ILE A 15 -2.32 -6.44 -15.07
C ILE A 15 -1.39 -5.24 -14.83
N ARG A 16 -1.70 -4.07 -15.42
CA ARG A 16 -0.91 -2.84 -15.18
C ARG A 16 -0.90 -2.41 -13.72
N PHE A 17 -2.02 -2.57 -13.02
CA PHE A 17 -2.10 -2.29 -11.59
C PHE A 17 -1.19 -3.24 -10.80
N LEU A 18 -1.19 -4.54 -11.12
CA LEU A 18 -0.32 -5.52 -10.46
C LEU A 18 1.17 -5.26 -10.74
N GLN A 19 1.53 -4.89 -11.97
CA GLN A 19 2.90 -4.48 -12.32
C GLN A 19 3.35 -3.26 -11.50
N MET A 20 2.48 -2.24 -11.40
CA MET A 20 2.74 -1.06 -10.58
C MET A 20 2.80 -1.40 -9.08
N LEU A 21 2.02 -2.40 -8.62
CA LEU A 21 2.03 -2.85 -7.23
C LEU A 21 3.40 -3.43 -6.85
N CYS A 22 4.09 -4.13 -7.78
CA CYS A 22 5.46 -4.60 -7.57
C CYS A 22 6.41 -3.46 -7.19
N ASP A 23 6.34 -2.32 -7.86
CA ASP A 23 7.22 -1.17 -7.55
C ASP A 23 6.80 -0.50 -6.23
N ARG A 24 5.49 -0.37 -6.00
CA ARG A 24 4.96 0.32 -4.81
C ARG A 24 5.21 -0.43 -3.52
N GLN A 25 5.25 -1.77 -3.52
CA GLN A 25 5.60 -2.52 -2.30
C GLN A 25 7.04 -2.21 -1.84
N PHE A 26 7.99 -2.09 -2.77
CA PHE A 26 9.37 -1.71 -2.43
C PHE A 26 9.42 -0.30 -1.86
N ALA A 27 8.77 0.67 -2.52
CA ALA A 27 8.73 2.04 -2.03
C ALA A 27 8.07 2.16 -0.64
N ILE A 28 6.98 1.42 -0.37
CA ILE A 28 6.36 1.38 0.95
C ILE A 28 7.32 0.81 2.00
N ALA A 29 8.01 -0.30 1.68
CA ALA A 29 9.00 -0.90 2.58
C ALA A 29 10.16 0.06 2.89
N GLU A 30 10.66 0.77 1.88
CA GLU A 30 11.72 1.77 2.05
C GLU A 30 11.28 2.93 2.95
N HIS A 31 10.07 3.46 2.75
CA HIS A 31 9.52 4.51 3.61
C HIS A 31 9.29 4.01 5.05
N ALA A 32 8.81 2.78 5.22
CA ALA A 32 8.60 2.20 6.54
C ALA A 32 9.93 2.07 7.29
N LEU A 33 10.97 1.54 6.63
CA LEU A 33 12.30 1.40 7.22
C LEU A 33 12.93 2.75 7.54
N ALA A 34 12.88 3.70 6.61
CA ALA A 34 13.43 5.05 6.82
C ALA A 34 12.72 5.82 7.94
N ALA A 35 11.41 5.63 8.12
CA ALA A 35 10.69 6.17 9.27
C ALA A 35 11.10 5.47 10.58
N TRP A 36 11.23 4.14 10.56
CA TRP A 36 11.57 3.34 11.74
C TRP A 36 12.97 3.63 12.29
N GLU A 37 13.96 3.82 11.41
CA GLU A 37 15.37 4.02 11.80
C GLU A 37 15.72 5.48 12.14
N SER A 38 14.77 6.41 11.98
CA SER A 38 15.05 7.84 12.09
C SER A 38 14.82 8.39 13.49
N ASP A 39 15.79 9.19 13.96
CA ASP A 39 15.68 10.04 15.15
C ASP A 39 15.24 11.48 14.82
N SER A 40 14.79 11.74 13.59
CA SER A 40 14.28 13.05 13.13
C SER A 40 12.78 12.99 12.87
N VAL A 41 12.04 13.89 13.53
CA VAL A 41 10.58 14.08 13.31
C VAL A 41 10.28 14.37 11.84
N ASP A 42 11.06 15.24 11.21
CA ASP A 42 10.84 15.62 9.80
C ASP A 42 11.03 14.43 8.84
N VAL A 43 12.04 13.59 9.10
CA VAL A 43 12.29 12.37 8.30
C VAL A 43 11.21 11.32 8.55
N ILE A 44 10.76 11.14 9.80
CA ILE A 44 9.63 10.25 10.11
C ILE A 44 8.38 10.72 9.36
N HIS A 45 8.01 11.99 9.52
CA HIS A 45 6.82 12.57 8.89
C HIS A 45 6.84 12.46 7.37
N SER A 46 7.94 12.86 6.74
CA SER A 46 8.04 12.83 5.27
C SER A 46 7.91 11.42 4.71
N ASN A 47 8.50 10.41 5.37
CA ASN A 47 8.34 9.01 4.97
C ASN A 47 6.93 8.48 5.22
N LEU A 48 6.32 8.79 6.37
CA LEU A 48 4.93 8.41 6.64
C LEU A 48 3.95 9.05 5.64
N ILE A 49 4.12 10.32 5.28
CA ILE A 49 3.32 11.00 4.25
C ILE A 49 3.49 10.33 2.88
N SER A 50 4.72 9.92 2.55
CA SER A 50 5.02 9.27 1.28
C SER A 50 4.37 7.88 1.21
N ALA A 51 4.49 7.07 2.26
CA ALA A 51 3.79 5.79 2.39
C ALA A 51 2.27 5.96 2.34
N ARG A 52 1.71 6.91 3.10
CA ARG A 52 0.28 7.27 3.10
C ARG A 52 -0.23 7.64 1.71
N THR A 53 0.57 8.34 0.92
CA THR A 53 0.22 8.68 -0.47
C THR A 53 0.13 7.44 -1.36
N LEU A 54 1.07 6.50 -1.21
CA LEU A 54 1.04 5.23 -1.95
C LEU A 54 -0.17 4.38 -1.55
N PHE A 55 -0.46 4.28 -0.25
CA PHE A 55 -1.65 3.60 0.26
C PHE A 55 -2.94 4.18 -0.31
N HIS A 56 -3.10 5.51 -0.29
CA HIS A 56 -4.25 6.18 -0.88
C HIS A 56 -4.47 5.82 -2.35
N GLN A 57 -3.40 5.87 -3.15
CA GLN A 57 -3.45 5.54 -4.58
C GLN A 57 -3.79 4.06 -4.82
N ILE A 58 -3.28 3.16 -3.98
CA ILE A 58 -3.58 1.73 -4.05
C ILE A 58 -5.05 1.51 -3.70
N ALA A 59 -5.52 2.03 -2.57
CA ALA A 59 -6.90 1.90 -2.11
C ALA A 59 -7.91 2.41 -3.15
N GLY A 60 -7.65 3.57 -3.74
CA GLY A 60 -8.52 4.17 -4.78
C GLY A 60 -8.62 3.34 -6.06
N THR A 61 -7.59 2.54 -6.38
CA THR A 61 -7.55 1.76 -7.62
C THR A 61 -7.99 0.31 -7.39
N ALA A 62 -7.53 -0.33 -6.31
CA ALA A 62 -7.71 -1.74 -6.02
C ALA A 62 -9.18 -2.17 -5.98
N GLY A 63 -10.04 -1.40 -5.30
CA GLY A 63 -11.47 -1.70 -5.19
C GLY A 63 -12.18 -1.74 -6.56
N SER A 64 -11.87 -0.79 -7.44
CA SER A 64 -12.47 -0.73 -8.79
C SER A 64 -12.03 -1.89 -9.71
N LEU A 65 -10.93 -2.55 -9.36
CA LEU A 65 -10.31 -3.63 -10.13
C LEU A 65 -10.58 -5.02 -9.54
N GLY A 66 -11.41 -5.11 -8.50
CA GLY A 66 -11.77 -6.37 -7.84
C GLY A 66 -10.73 -6.90 -6.85
N PHE A 67 -9.79 -6.06 -6.40
CA PHE A 67 -8.82 -6.38 -5.36
C PHE A 67 -9.26 -5.79 -4.01
N GLU A 68 -10.49 -6.09 -3.60
CA GLU A 68 -11.16 -5.47 -2.43
C GLU A 68 -10.32 -5.58 -1.15
N LYS A 69 -9.86 -6.79 -0.80
CA LYS A 69 -9.03 -7.01 0.40
C LYS A 69 -7.75 -6.17 0.41
N LEU A 70 -7.07 -6.05 -0.72
CA LEU A 70 -5.87 -5.21 -0.84
C LEU A 70 -6.22 -3.73 -0.67
N GLY A 71 -7.33 -3.29 -1.28
CA GLY A 71 -7.80 -1.91 -1.18
C GLY A 71 -8.21 -1.52 0.24
N ASP A 72 -8.90 -2.41 0.94
CA ASP A 72 -9.30 -2.22 2.33
C ASP A 72 -8.07 -2.14 3.24
N GLU A 73 -7.09 -3.02 3.06
CA GLU A 73 -5.87 -2.99 3.87
C GLU A 73 -5.06 -1.71 3.61
N ALA A 74 -4.89 -1.31 2.36
CA ALA A 74 -4.24 -0.04 2.02
C ALA A 74 -4.95 1.15 2.68
N ARG A 75 -6.29 1.15 2.65
CA ARG A 75 -7.09 2.20 3.30
C ARG A 75 -6.93 2.21 4.81
N ASN A 76 -6.85 1.04 5.45
CA ASN A 76 -6.60 0.95 6.89
C ASN A 76 -5.22 1.52 7.24
N SER A 77 -4.18 1.20 6.48
CA SER A 77 -2.84 1.78 6.65
C SER A 77 -2.84 3.29 6.44
N GLU A 78 -3.52 3.80 5.40
CA GLU A 78 -3.70 5.25 5.16
C GLU A 78 -4.29 5.94 6.38
N ILE A 79 -5.41 5.43 6.90
CA ILE A 79 -6.12 6.00 8.05
C ILE A 79 -5.26 5.95 9.32
N ALA A 80 -4.52 4.85 9.53
CA ALA A 80 -3.64 4.71 10.69
C ALA A 80 -2.52 5.76 10.67
N ILE A 81 -1.91 6.01 9.52
CA ILE A 81 -0.89 7.04 9.35
C ILE A 81 -1.48 8.43 9.57
N ASP A 82 -2.62 8.76 8.93
CA ASP A 82 -3.28 10.06 9.10
C ASP A 82 -3.57 10.33 10.58
N LYS A 83 -4.15 9.34 11.28
CA LYS A 83 -4.43 9.43 12.72
C LYS A 83 -3.17 9.70 13.55
N HIS A 84 -2.04 9.08 13.20
CA HIS A 84 -0.79 9.34 13.89
C HIS A 84 -0.28 10.75 13.62
N LEU A 85 -0.24 11.20 12.37
CA LEU A 85 0.25 12.52 11.97
C LEU A 85 -0.57 13.67 12.58
N GLU A 86 -1.86 13.44 12.85
CA GLU A 86 -2.75 14.38 13.56
C GLU A 86 -2.63 14.31 15.09
N SER A 87 -1.92 13.32 15.63
CA SER A 87 -1.81 13.11 17.08
C SER A 87 -0.72 13.98 17.72
N ALA A 88 -0.84 14.22 19.03
CA ALA A 88 0.24 14.87 19.79
C ALA A 88 1.55 14.07 19.76
N GLN A 89 1.48 12.75 19.55
CA GLN A 89 2.63 11.86 19.49
C GLN A 89 3.47 12.06 18.22
N ALA A 90 2.91 12.67 17.18
CA ALA A 90 3.61 13.00 15.94
C ALA A 90 4.84 13.91 16.16
N GLN A 91 4.84 14.68 17.24
CA GLN A 91 5.93 15.60 17.58
C GLN A 91 7.13 14.91 18.26
N VAL A 92 7.06 13.59 18.45
CA VAL A 92 8.12 12.78 19.04
C VAL A 92 8.89 12.10 17.91
N ALA A 93 10.22 12.13 17.98
CA ALA A 93 11.10 11.43 17.06
C ALA A 93 11.11 9.92 17.31
N SER A 94 9.94 9.29 17.15
CA SER A 94 9.75 7.86 17.30
C SER A 94 8.61 7.43 16.40
N CYS A 95 8.91 6.59 15.41
CA CYS A 95 7.88 5.95 14.62
C CYS A 95 7.13 4.91 15.47
N PRO A 96 5.78 4.91 15.51
CA PRO A 96 5.02 3.87 16.21
C PRO A 96 5.19 2.50 15.56
N SER A 97 5.48 1.48 16.36
CA SER A 97 5.62 0.10 15.86
C SER A 97 4.32 -0.43 15.26
N GLU A 98 3.16 0.01 15.74
CA GLU A 98 1.86 -0.38 15.19
C GLU A 98 1.69 0.05 13.73
N LEU A 99 2.26 1.20 13.33
CA LEU A 99 2.26 1.61 11.92
C LEU A 99 3.14 0.68 11.10
N ILE A 100 4.33 0.35 11.59
CA ILE A 100 5.25 -0.56 10.90
C ILE A 100 4.63 -1.95 10.72
N PHE A 101 3.98 -2.49 11.75
CA PHE A 101 3.28 -3.79 11.63
C PHE A 101 2.13 -3.72 10.64
N GLY A 102 1.36 -2.63 10.62
CA GLY A 102 0.31 -2.45 9.61
C GLY A 102 0.86 -2.38 8.18
N MET A 103 1.99 -1.70 7.97
CA MET A 103 2.64 -1.68 6.65
C MET A 103 3.18 -3.06 6.26
N ASP A 104 3.79 -3.79 7.20
CA ASP A 104 4.28 -5.16 6.98
C ASP A 104 3.14 -6.14 6.62
N ASP A 105 2.00 -6.04 7.30
CA ASP A 105 0.82 -6.86 6.98
C ASP A 105 0.27 -6.55 5.58
N PHE A 106 0.22 -5.28 5.19
CA PHE A 106 -0.09 -4.92 3.80
C PHE A 106 0.91 -5.52 2.81
N LEU A 107 2.22 -5.43 3.09
CA LEU A 107 3.26 -5.97 2.21
C LEU A 107 3.11 -7.48 2.01
N LYS A 108 2.78 -8.24 3.07
CA LYS A 108 2.49 -9.68 2.96
C LYS A 108 1.31 -9.96 2.05
N ILE A 109 0.21 -9.20 2.18
CA ILE A 109 -0.99 -9.35 1.34
C ILE A 109 -0.67 -9.00 -0.11
N SER A 110 0.06 -7.90 -0.34
CA SER A 110 0.52 -7.47 -1.66
C SER A 110 1.39 -8.52 -2.33
N GLN A 111 2.39 -9.04 -1.61
CA GLN A 111 3.32 -10.04 -2.11
C GLN A 111 2.60 -11.35 -2.48
N ALA A 112 1.70 -11.84 -1.61
CA ALA A 112 0.88 -13.01 -1.91
C ALA A 112 0.04 -12.83 -3.19
N LEU A 113 -0.58 -11.66 -3.36
CA LEU A 113 -1.35 -11.35 -4.57
C LEU A 113 -0.47 -11.31 -5.83
N ILE A 114 0.74 -10.74 -5.74
CA ILE A 114 1.70 -10.71 -6.85
C ILE A 114 2.13 -12.12 -7.23
N GLU A 115 2.42 -12.98 -6.25
CA GLU A 115 2.81 -14.37 -6.47
C GLU A 115 1.70 -15.17 -7.17
N GLU A 116 0.46 -15.03 -6.69
CA GLU A 116 -0.74 -15.64 -7.28
C GLU A 116 -0.96 -15.23 -8.75
N ASN A 117 -0.45 -14.06 -9.17
CA ASN A 117 -0.63 -13.51 -10.51
C ASN A 117 0.68 -13.41 -11.30
N SER A 118 1.76 -14.07 -10.85
CA SER A 118 3.11 -13.91 -11.39
C SER A 118 3.23 -14.25 -12.88
N GLU A 119 2.52 -15.26 -13.36
CA GLU A 119 2.50 -15.62 -14.79
C GLU A 119 1.88 -14.50 -15.66
N LEU A 120 0.83 -13.85 -15.16
CA LEU A 120 0.15 -12.75 -15.87
C LEU A 120 0.96 -11.45 -15.86
N ILE A 121 1.73 -11.22 -14.79
CA ILE A 121 2.57 -10.02 -14.64
C ILE A 121 3.76 -10.05 -15.60
N ASN A 122 4.32 -11.24 -15.84
CA ASN A 122 5.53 -11.47 -16.63
C ASN A 122 5.28 -11.87 -18.10
N ALA A 123 4.02 -12.03 -18.50
CA ALA A 123 3.61 -12.33 -19.88
C ALA A 123 3.66 -11.11 -20.80
#